data_AF-T0NGR6-F1
#
_entry.id   AF-T0NGR6-F1
#
_cell.length_a   1.000
_cell.length_b   1.000
_cell.length_c   1.000
_cell.angle_alpha   90.00
_cell.angle_beta   90.00
_cell.angle_gamma   90.00
#
_symmetry.space_group_name_H-M   'P 1'
#
loop_
_entity.id
_entity.type
_entity.pdbx_description
1 polymer ?
#
loop_
_entity_poly.entity_id
_entity_poly.type
_entity_poly.pdbx_seq_one_letter_code
_entity_poly.pdbx_strand_id
1 'polypeptide(L)'
;MDKIKSGIPYLGICLGLEMLFQDSEEGSGKGLGILKGRVKKFKGVKTPHMGWNTVSLKVASLIMKGIPDNSFFYFMHSYYVPENEFTIMETEYGNTFASGIGEGNIYGVQFHPEKSGENGVRVLKNFGGLK
;
A
#
# COMPACT_ATOMS: atom_id res chain seq x y z
N MET A 1 12.64 -12.29 -4.70
CA MET A 1 13.63 -11.19 -4.82
C MET A 1 14.08 -11.01 -6.26
N ASP A 2 14.60 -12.05 -6.93
CA ASP A 2 15.23 -11.91 -8.26
C ASP A 2 14.30 -11.37 -9.36
N LYS A 3 13.01 -11.74 -9.33
CA LYS A 3 12.01 -11.20 -10.27
C LYS A 3 11.72 -9.70 -10.06
N ILE A 4 11.75 -9.23 -8.82
CA ILE A 4 11.61 -7.80 -8.50
C ILE A 4 12.85 -7.06 -9.02
N LYS A 5 14.05 -7.61 -8.79
CA LYS A 5 15.31 -7.04 -9.27
C LYS A 5 15.45 -7.07 -10.79
N SER A 6 14.75 -7.97 -11.49
CA SER A 6 14.76 -8.04 -12.95
C SER A 6 13.79 -7.05 -13.62
N GLY A 7 13.19 -6.11 -12.87
CA GLY A 7 12.32 -5.07 -13.41
C GLY A 7 10.88 -5.49 -13.69
N ILE A 8 10.49 -6.73 -13.38
CA ILE A 8 9.10 -7.20 -13.59
C ILE A 8 8.18 -6.47 -12.59
N PRO A 9 7.06 -5.88 -13.03
CA PRO A 9 6.13 -5.21 -12.13
C PRO A 9 5.72 -6.10 -10.95
N TYR A 10 5.84 -5.55 -9.74
CA TYR A 10 5.43 -6.20 -8.49
C TYR A 10 4.35 -5.37 -7.81
N LEU A 11 3.30 -6.03 -7.31
CA LEU A 11 2.27 -5.40 -6.49
C LEU A 11 2.15 -6.14 -5.16
N GLY A 12 2.54 -5.47 -4.08
CA GLY A 12 2.27 -5.91 -2.71
C GLY A 12 0.89 -5.44 -2.25
N ILE A 13 0.06 -6.35 -1.75
CA ILE A 13 -1.29 -6.03 -1.24
C ILE A 13 -1.34 -6.30 0.26
N CYS A 14 -1.75 -5.32 1.06
CA CYS A 14 -1.86 -5.39 2.52
C CYS A 14 -0.54 -5.87 3.14
N LEU A 15 -0.49 -7.08 3.70
CA LEU A 15 0.74 -7.69 4.20
C LEU A 15 1.85 -7.75 3.13
N GLY A 16 1.50 -7.90 1.85
CA GLY A 16 2.48 -7.86 0.75
C GLY A 16 3.19 -6.51 0.63
N LEU A 17 2.52 -5.38 0.90
CA LEU A 17 3.17 -4.07 1.00
C LEU A 17 4.07 -4.03 2.24
N GLU A 18 3.56 -4.48 3.39
CA GLU A 18 4.29 -4.44 4.67
C GLU A 18 5.59 -5.27 4.60
N MET A 19 5.54 -6.43 3.93
CA MET A 19 6.69 -7.31 3.72
C MET A 19 7.83 -6.67 2.92
N LEU A 20 7.60 -5.59 2.17
CA LEU A 20 8.66 -4.89 1.44
C LEU A 20 9.67 -4.20 2.38
N PHE A 21 9.25 -3.88 3.61
CA PHE A 21 10.03 -3.13 4.59
C PHE A 21 10.93 -4.05 5.44
N GLN A 22 11.72 -3.46 6.33
CA GLN A 22 12.79 -4.19 7.05
C GLN A 22 12.25 -4.99 8.24
N ASP A 23 11.30 -4.43 8.99
CA ASP A 23 10.70 -5.07 10.15
C ASP A 23 9.31 -4.45 10.46
N SER A 24 8.60 -5.10 11.39
CA SER A 24 7.25 -4.73 11.81
C SER A 24 7.12 -4.77 13.32
N GLU A 25 6.33 -3.87 13.90
CA GLU A 25 5.89 -3.99 15.30
C GLU A 25 4.98 -5.20 15.54
N GLU A 26 4.51 -5.89 14.50
CA GLU A 26 3.70 -7.11 14.63
C GLU A 26 4.50 -8.30 15.19
N GLY A 27 5.81 -8.36 14.96
CA GLY A 27 6.64 -9.48 15.40
C GLY A 27 8.14 -9.21 15.32
N SER A 28 8.95 -10.16 15.77
CA SER A 28 10.42 -10.06 15.79
C SER A 28 11.09 -10.48 14.47
N GLY A 29 10.31 -10.92 13.48
CA GLY A 29 10.79 -11.32 12.16
C GLY A 29 11.27 -10.12 11.33
N LYS A 30 12.18 -10.40 10.38
CA LYS A 30 12.59 -9.43 9.37
C LYS A 30 11.67 -9.54 8.16
N GLY A 31 11.27 -8.40 7.59
CA GLY A 31 10.66 -8.34 6.27
C GLY A 31 11.71 -8.57 5.17
N LEU A 32 11.32 -8.34 3.92
CA LEU A 32 12.22 -8.51 2.78
C LEU A 32 13.32 -7.45 2.76
N GLY A 33 13.11 -6.29 3.39
CA GLY A 33 14.10 -5.21 3.44
C GLY A 33 14.46 -4.66 2.06
N ILE A 34 13.51 -4.70 1.12
CA ILE A 34 13.67 -4.13 -0.22
C ILE A 34 13.57 -2.60 -0.13
N LEU A 35 12.65 -2.11 0.71
CA LEU A 35 12.49 -0.70 1.04
C LEU A 35 12.92 -0.47 2.49
N LYS A 36 13.55 0.68 2.74
CA LYS A 36 13.93 1.09 4.10
C LYS A 36 12.69 1.56 4.86
N GLY A 37 12.61 1.19 6.13
CA GLY A 37 11.52 1.59 7.00
C GLY A 37 10.97 0.47 7.86
N ARG A 38 10.06 0.84 8.74
CA ARG A 38 9.46 -0.02 9.76
C ARG A 38 7.95 0.14 9.77
N VAL A 39 7.26 -0.99 9.73
CA VAL A 39 5.81 -1.06 9.88
C VAL A 39 5.46 -0.86 11.36
N LYS A 40 4.49 0.03 11.65
CA LYS A 40 4.08 0.41 13.00
C LYS A 40 2.65 -0.01 13.29
N LYS A 41 2.30 -0.18 14.56
CA LYS A 41 0.93 -0.43 15.01
C LYS A 41 0.19 0.89 15.21
N PHE A 42 -1.06 0.97 14.79
CA PHE A 42 -1.91 2.10 15.17
C PHE A 42 -2.08 2.18 16.69
N LYS A 43 -2.10 3.41 17.23
CA LYS A 43 -2.30 3.71 18.65
C LYS A 43 -3.38 4.79 18.77
N GLY A 44 -4.19 4.72 19.82
CA GLY A 44 -5.22 5.75 20.10
C GLY A 44 -6.46 5.71 19.21
N VAL A 45 -6.59 4.72 18.31
CA VAL A 45 -7.77 4.49 17.48
C VAL A 45 -8.22 3.04 17.57
N LYS A 46 -9.47 2.76 17.16
CA LYS A 46 -9.99 1.39 17.07
C LYS A 46 -9.10 0.59 16.11
N THR A 47 -8.74 -0.63 16.46
CA THR A 47 -7.98 -1.52 15.57
C THR A 47 -8.69 -2.86 15.43
N PRO A 48 -8.72 -3.46 14.22
CA PRO A 48 -8.10 -2.97 12.98
C PRO A 48 -8.81 -1.73 12.39
N HIS A 49 -8.07 -0.94 11.61
CA HIS A 49 -8.65 -0.07 10.59
C HIS A 49 -9.41 -0.95 9.61
N MET A 50 -10.74 -0.90 9.66
CA MET A 50 -11.61 -1.82 8.93
C MET A 50 -12.77 -1.05 8.30
N GLY A 51 -12.95 -1.25 7.00
CA GLY A 51 -14.03 -0.65 6.23
C GLY A 51 -13.52 0.19 5.06
N TRP A 52 -14.43 0.98 4.49
CA TRP A 52 -14.12 1.87 3.38
C TRP A 52 -13.51 3.17 3.90
N ASN A 53 -12.39 3.59 3.31
CA ASN A 53 -11.74 4.87 3.59
C ASN A 53 -11.20 5.48 2.29
N THR A 54 -11.00 6.80 2.28
CA THR A 54 -10.52 7.54 1.12
C THR A 54 -9.01 7.42 0.95
N VAL A 55 -8.57 7.38 -0.30
CA VAL A 55 -7.15 7.41 -0.67
C VAL A 55 -6.87 8.69 -1.43
N SER A 56 -5.93 9.49 -0.92
CA SER A 56 -5.46 10.72 -1.55
C SER A 56 -4.15 10.47 -2.30
N LEU A 57 -4.02 10.98 -3.52
CA LEU A 57 -2.84 10.83 -4.37
C LEU A 57 -1.79 11.89 -4.01
N LYS A 58 -0.63 11.43 -3.54
CA LYS A 58 0.54 12.30 -3.31
C LYS A 58 1.34 12.52 -4.59
N VAL A 59 1.41 11.49 -5.41
CA VAL A 59 2.10 11.50 -6.71
C VAL A 59 1.22 10.76 -7.72
N ALA A 60 1.23 11.21 -8.98
CA ALA A 60 0.55 10.50 -10.04
C ALA A 60 1.08 9.06 -10.15
N SER A 61 0.18 8.08 -10.19
CA SER A 61 0.53 6.66 -10.20
C SER A 61 -0.17 5.92 -11.34
N LEU A 62 0.58 5.07 -12.05
CA LEU A 62 0.04 4.29 -13.17
C LEU A 62 -1.07 3.33 -12.73
N ILE A 63 -0.95 2.74 -11.53
CA ILE A 63 -1.97 1.84 -11.00
C ILE A 63 -3.27 2.58 -10.64
N MET A 64 -3.22 3.90 -10.48
CA MET A 64 -4.38 4.76 -10.16
C MET A 64 -4.98 5.46 -11.40
N LYS A 65 -4.49 5.15 -12.61
CA LYS A 65 -4.96 5.80 -13.84
C LYS A 65 -6.48 5.67 -14.04
N GLY A 66 -7.14 6.83 -14.12
CA GLY A 66 -8.59 6.92 -14.34
C GLY A 66 -9.43 6.65 -13.10
N ILE A 67 -8.83 6.66 -11.92
CA ILE A 67 -9.54 6.67 -10.63
C ILE A 67 -9.51 8.11 -10.10
N PRO A 68 -10.65 8.73 -9.76
CA PRO A 68 -10.68 10.05 -9.15
C PRO A 68 -9.90 10.07 -7.83
N ASP A 69 -9.22 11.18 -7.56
CA ASP A 69 -8.58 11.40 -6.26
C ASP A 69 -9.60 11.36 -5.11
N ASN A 70 -9.18 10.96 -3.92
CA ASN A 70 -10.03 10.76 -2.73
C ASN A 70 -11.13 9.69 -2.91
N SER A 71 -10.93 8.75 -3.83
CA SER A 71 -11.82 7.59 -4.00
C SER A 71 -11.74 6.62 -2.81
N PHE A 72 -12.85 5.91 -2.56
CA PHE A 72 -12.93 4.92 -1.49
C PHE A 72 -12.34 3.56 -1.87
N PHE A 73 -11.60 2.98 -0.92
CA PHE A 73 -11.06 1.61 -0.97
C PHE A 73 -11.30 0.89 0.36
N TYR A 74 -11.29 -0.44 0.34
CA TYR A 74 -11.53 -1.27 1.51
C TYR A 74 -10.24 -1.63 2.23
N PHE A 75 -10.17 -1.31 3.53
CA PHE A 75 -9.05 -1.57 4.42
C PHE A 75 -9.41 -2.62 5.49
N MET A 76 -8.42 -3.42 5.91
CA MET A 76 -8.53 -4.37 7.02
C MET A 76 -7.15 -4.69 7.62
N HIS A 77 -6.61 -3.78 8.46
CA HIS A 77 -5.25 -3.91 9.01
C HIS A 77 -5.11 -3.22 10.37
N SER A 78 -4.20 -3.69 11.22
CA SER A 78 -3.86 -3.04 12.50
C SER A 78 -2.50 -2.33 12.49
N TYR A 79 -1.69 -2.62 11.47
CA TYR A 79 -0.35 -2.11 11.28
C TYR A 79 -0.29 -1.30 9.99
N TYR A 80 0.62 -0.35 9.91
CA TYR A 80 0.71 0.57 8.79
C TYR A 80 2.16 0.98 8.52
N VAL A 81 2.41 1.41 7.29
CA VAL A 81 3.67 2.05 6.92
C VAL A 81 3.53 3.56 7.13
N PRO A 82 4.34 4.19 7.99
CA PRO A 82 4.39 5.64 8.09
C PRO A 82 4.78 6.25 6.75
N GLU A 83 4.26 7.44 6.46
CA GLU A 83 4.67 8.20 5.27
C GLU A 83 6.21 8.31 5.18
N ASN A 84 6.71 8.14 3.97
CA ASN A 84 8.14 8.14 3.64
C ASN A 84 8.35 8.50 2.16
N GLU A 85 9.61 8.47 1.70
CA GLU A 85 10.00 8.82 0.33
C GLU A 85 9.33 7.98 -0.77
N PHE A 86 8.89 6.76 -0.48
CA PHE A 86 8.21 5.87 -1.43
C PHE A 86 6.70 6.11 -1.50
N THR A 87 6.16 7.03 -0.71
CA THR A 87 4.70 7.22 -0.57
C THR A 87 4.12 7.90 -1.80
N ILE A 88 3.21 7.22 -2.49
CA ILE A 88 2.48 7.75 -3.65
C ILE A 88 1.00 8.00 -3.34
N MET A 89 0.49 7.38 -2.28
CA MET A 89 -0.90 7.43 -1.82
C MET A 89 -0.94 7.49 -0.30
N GLU A 90 -1.80 8.34 0.24
CA GLU A 90 -2.00 8.49 1.69
C GLU A 90 -3.46 8.31 2.09
N THR A 91 -3.65 7.93 3.36
CA THR A 91 -4.97 7.84 3.99
C THR A 91 -4.83 8.31 5.43
N GLU A 92 -5.85 9.00 5.93
CA GLU A 92 -5.94 9.41 7.34
C GLU A 92 -6.74 8.37 8.14
N TYR A 93 -6.13 7.83 9.20
CA TYR A 93 -6.79 6.99 10.19
C TYR A 93 -6.08 7.05 11.54
N GLY A 94 -6.43 8.02 12.39
CA GLY A 94 -5.70 8.32 13.63
C GLY A 94 -4.33 8.96 13.40
N ASN A 95 -3.61 8.53 12.36
CA ASN A 95 -2.44 9.17 11.78
C ASN A 95 -2.58 9.12 10.24
N THR A 96 -1.87 9.99 9.54
CA THR A 96 -1.64 9.82 8.09
C THR A 96 -0.62 8.70 7.87
N PHE A 97 -0.92 7.80 6.93
CA PHE A 97 -0.06 6.68 6.59
C PHE A 97 0.02 6.47 5.08
N ALA A 98 1.07 5.75 4.64
CA ALA A 98 1.23 5.36 3.25
C ALA A 98 0.22 4.26 2.88
N SER A 99 -0.93 4.65 2.34
CA SER A 99 -1.92 3.71 1.81
C SER A 99 -1.52 3.11 0.47
N GLY A 100 -0.49 3.69 -0.16
CA GLY A 100 0.29 3.01 -1.19
C GLY A 100 1.67 3.62 -1.44
N ILE A 101 2.56 2.76 -1.93
CA ILE A 101 3.96 3.06 -2.20
C ILE A 101 4.32 2.76 -3.65
N GLY A 102 5.38 3.39 -4.15
CA GLY A 102 5.94 3.17 -5.48
C GLY A 102 7.44 3.43 -5.50
N GLU A 103 8.20 2.51 -6.11
CA GLU A 103 9.65 2.65 -6.37
C GLU A 103 10.03 1.80 -7.59
N GLY A 104 10.37 2.44 -8.71
CA GLY A 104 10.66 1.73 -9.96
C GLY A 104 9.50 0.84 -10.43
N ASN A 105 9.74 -0.48 -10.49
CA ASN A 105 8.74 -1.49 -10.85
C ASN A 105 7.94 -2.03 -9.65
N ILE A 106 8.16 -1.51 -8.45
CA ILE A 106 7.52 -1.94 -7.21
C ILE A 106 6.34 -1.01 -6.93
N TYR A 107 5.18 -1.62 -6.72
CA TYR A 107 3.99 -0.97 -6.19
C TYR A 107 3.55 -1.71 -4.93
N GLY A 108 2.95 -0.96 -4.01
CA GLY A 108 2.28 -1.53 -2.85
C GLY A 108 1.00 -0.77 -2.56
N VAL A 109 -0.03 -1.48 -2.11
CA VAL A 109 -1.27 -0.89 -1.59
C VAL A 109 -1.63 -1.52 -0.25
N GLN A 110 -2.01 -0.70 0.73
CA GLN A 110 -2.43 -1.18 2.05
C GLN A 110 -3.89 -1.66 2.03
N PHE A 111 -4.72 -1.06 1.18
CA PHE A 111 -6.08 -1.51 0.93
C PHE A 111 -6.11 -2.81 0.12
N HIS A 112 -7.27 -3.46 0.10
CA HIS A 112 -7.53 -4.67 -0.67
C HIS A 112 -8.25 -4.31 -1.98
N PRO A 113 -7.54 -4.13 -3.11
CA PRO A 113 -8.17 -3.79 -4.38
C PRO A 113 -9.18 -4.85 -4.82
N GLU A 114 -8.96 -6.12 -4.51
CA GLU A 114 -9.90 -7.21 -4.79
C GLU A 114 -11.22 -7.11 -4.00
N LYS A 115 -11.26 -6.29 -2.94
CA LYS A 115 -12.46 -6.01 -2.12
C LYS A 115 -13.01 -4.59 -2.30
N SER A 116 -12.40 -3.78 -3.19
CA SER A 116 -12.67 -2.35 -3.31
C SER A 116 -13.56 -1.98 -4.51
N GLY A 117 -14.44 -2.88 -4.93
CA GLY A 117 -15.40 -2.64 -6.01
C GLY A 117 -14.73 -2.24 -7.34
N GLU A 118 -15.37 -1.34 -8.09
CA GLU A 118 -14.91 -0.91 -9.42
C GLU A 118 -13.53 -0.24 -9.39
N ASN A 119 -13.28 0.62 -8.39
CA ASN A 119 -11.98 1.26 -8.20
C ASN A 119 -10.88 0.22 -7.96
N GLY A 120 -11.15 -0.76 -7.12
CA GLY A 120 -10.26 -1.88 -6.88
C GLY A 120 -9.94 -2.71 -8.12
N VAL A 121 -10.98 -3.05 -8.90
CA VAL A 121 -10.81 -3.75 -10.19
C VAL A 121 -9.98 -2.90 -11.16
N ARG A 122 -10.18 -1.58 -11.18
CA ARG A 122 -9.41 -0.65 -12.02
C ARG A 122 -7.92 -0.66 -11.64
N VAL A 123 -7.58 -0.67 -10.35
CA VAL A 123 -6.20 -0.80 -9.87
C VAL A 123 -5.55 -2.08 -10.41
N LEU A 124 -6.24 -3.22 -10.27
CA LEU A 124 -5.73 -4.51 -10.74
C LEU A 124 -5.56 -4.56 -12.27
N LYS A 125 -6.51 -3.98 -13.02
CA LYS A 125 -6.42 -3.87 -14.49
C LYS A 125 -5.25 -2.98 -14.92
N ASN A 126 -5.07 -1.84 -14.26
CA ASN A 126 -3.96 -0.93 -14.54
C ASN A 126 -2.62 -1.61 -14.27
N PHE A 127 -2.48 -2.30 -13.14
CA PHE A 127 -1.29 -3.08 -12.81
C PHE A 127 -1.03 -4.20 -13.82
N GLY A 128 -2.05 -4.99 -14.17
CA GLY A 128 -1.92 -6.08 -15.15
C GLY A 128 -1.60 -5.61 -16.58
N GLY A 129 -1.76 -4.32 -16.87
CA GLY A 129 -1.34 -3.70 -18.13
C GLY A 129 0.10 -3.17 -18.14
N LEU A 130 0.81 -3.21 -17.00
CA LEU A 130 2.22 -2.85 -16.93
C LEU A 130 3.09 -3.95 -17.55
N LYS A 131 4.18 -3.55 -18.20
CA LYS A 131 5.14 -4.45 -18.83
C LYS A 131 6.44 -4.49 -18.03
#